data_AF-A0A3D0XBT0-F1
#
_entry.id   AF-A0A3D0XBT0-F1
#
_cell.length_a   1.000
_cell.length_b   1.000
_cell.length_c   1.000
_cell.angle_alpha   90.00
_cell.angle_beta   90.00
_cell.angle_gamma   90.00
#
_symmetry.space_group_name_H-M   'P 1'
#
loop_
_entity.id
_entity.type
_entity.pdbx_description
1 polymer ?
#
loop_
_entity_poly.entity_id
_entity_poly.type
_entity_poly.pdbx_seq_one_letter_code
_entity_poly.pdbx_strand_id
1 'polypeptide(L)'
;MDKLIPIVILFGIVIIGFVSKFLELGDIRSRYEFTHEYRNKFINFINELFTNHNFNQSVYHELTEKVKEMQYELGADGVYAYVQDNLKGYATNNYELLVNFLPETRNVIRNQGNIILMERWNQAVQYCDDMFLRHLGTLKLAEEKIKRSLKNPFSDFAEGVKLIISLPVLLLKWFGFISAESSTKIKKNPILKIINFIVTTVSFVSGIMAIVMGWNAFGALIKSFIK
;
A
#
# COMPACT_ATOMS: atom_id res chain seq x y z
N MET A 1 36.11 10.40 22.67
CA MET A 1 34.71 10.00 22.93
C MET A 1 33.71 11.03 22.44
N ASP A 2 33.99 12.33 22.58
CA ASP A 2 33.09 13.43 22.17
C ASP A 2 32.58 13.43 20.72
N LYS A 3 33.30 12.84 19.77
CA LYS A 3 32.85 12.73 18.37
C LYS A 3 32.18 11.40 18.05
N LEU A 4 32.36 10.38 18.89
CA LEU A 4 31.79 9.04 18.69
C LEU A 4 30.28 9.03 18.95
N ILE A 5 29.83 9.73 19.99
CA ILE A 5 28.42 9.82 20.36
C ILE A 5 27.53 10.28 19.19
N PRO A 6 27.79 11.45 18.55
CA PRO A 6 26.95 11.90 17.43
C PRO A 6 27.02 10.98 16.21
N ILE A 7 28.16 10.32 15.96
CA ILE A 7 28.29 9.32 14.89
C ILE A 7 27.38 8.12 15.17
N VAL A 8 27.40 7.60 16.39
CA VAL A 8 26.54 6.46 16.80
C VAL A 8 25.06 6.82 16.68
N ILE A 9 24.67 8.03 17.08
CA ILE A 9 23.28 8.51 16.96
C ILE A 9 22.85 8.57 15.49
N LEU A 10 23.65 9.20 14.62
CA LEU A 10 23.33 9.28 13.19
C LEU A 10 23.23 7.89 12.56
N PHE A 11 24.17 7.00 12.89
CA PHE A 11 24.15 5.63 12.38
C PHE A 11 22.92 4.86 12.87
N GLY A 12 22.53 5.04 14.14
CA GLY A 12 21.30 4.47 14.69
C GLY A 12 20.05 4.91 13.94
N ILE A 13 19.93 6.20 13.61
CA ILE A 13 18.80 6.73 12.84
C ILE A 13 18.75 6.12 11.42
N VAL A 14 19.90 5.98 10.76
CA VAL A 14 20.00 5.31 9.45
C VAL A 14 19.54 3.86 9.55
N ILE A 15 19.99 3.11 10.55
CA ILE A 15 19.57 1.71 10.77
C ILE A 15 18.05 1.62 10.95
N ILE A 16 17.46 2.49 11.77
CA ILE A 16 16.01 2.51 11.99
C ILE A 16 15.26 2.70 10.67
N GLY A 17 15.69 3.65 9.83
CA GLY A 17 15.06 3.89 8.54
C GLY A 17 15.26 2.74 7.55
N PHE A 18 16.44 2.13 7.53
CA PHE A 18 16.72 0.95 6.72
C PHE A 18 15.80 -0.23 7.09
N VAL A 19 15.69 -0.54 8.39
CA VAL A 19 14.81 -1.60 8.90
C VAL A 19 13.36 -1.31 8.55
N SER A 20 12.90 -0.07 8.73
CA SER A 20 11.53 0.33 8.39
C SER A 20 11.21 0.06 6.92
N LYS A 21 12.09 0.45 5.99
CA LYS A 21 11.91 0.19 4.56
C LYS A 21 11.99 -1.29 4.21
N PHE A 22 12.84 -2.05 4.90
CA PHE A 22 12.94 -3.49 4.70
C PHE A 22 11.65 -4.20 5.10
N LEU A 23 11.01 -3.79 6.20
CA LEU A 23 9.70 -4.29 6.60
C LEU A 23 8.60 -3.90 5.60
N GLU A 24 8.60 -2.65 5.11
CA GLU A 24 7.67 -2.19 4.06
C GLU A 24 7.82 -3.00 2.76
N LEU A 25 9.06 -3.38 2.40
CA LEU A 25 9.32 -4.24 1.25
C LEU A 25 8.69 -5.63 1.43
N GLY A 26 8.78 -6.20 2.63
CA GLY A 26 8.12 -7.48 2.97
C GLY A 26 6.59 -7.40 2.85
N ASP A 27 5.99 -6.33 3.35
CA ASP A 27 4.55 -6.08 3.25
C ASP A 27 4.09 -6.00 1.79
N ILE A 28 4.76 -5.19 0.95
CA ILE A 28 4.43 -5.06 -0.47
C ILE A 28 4.54 -6.41 -1.19
N ARG A 29 5.55 -7.21 -0.86
CA ARG A 29 5.71 -8.53 -1.46
C ARG A 29 4.59 -9.49 -1.06
N SER A 30 4.21 -9.49 0.22
CA SER A 30 3.08 -10.30 0.69
C SER A 30 1.76 -9.92 -0.01
N ARG A 31 1.51 -8.61 -0.17
CA ARG A 31 0.35 -8.09 -0.90
C ARG A 31 0.36 -8.46 -2.39
N TYR A 32 1.54 -8.44 -3.01
CA TYR A 32 1.73 -8.90 -4.39
C TYR A 32 1.42 -10.39 -4.53
N GLU A 33 1.97 -11.22 -3.65
CA GLU A 33 1.74 -12.67 -3.63
C GLU A 33 0.26 -12.99 -3.42
N PHE A 34 -0.40 -12.34 -2.46
CA PHE A 34 -1.85 -12.45 -2.24
C PHE A 34 -2.67 -12.11 -3.48
N THR A 35 -2.40 -10.96 -4.11
CA THR A 35 -3.11 -10.52 -5.33
C THR A 35 -2.88 -11.50 -6.48
N HIS A 36 -1.64 -11.95 -6.66
CA HIS A 36 -1.26 -12.86 -7.73
C HIS A 36 -1.92 -14.24 -7.58
N GLU A 37 -1.93 -14.81 -6.37
CA GLU A 37 -2.62 -16.05 -6.07
C GLU A 37 -4.13 -15.95 -6.29
N TYR A 38 -4.75 -14.86 -5.82
CA TYR A 38 -6.17 -14.62 -6.02
C TYR A 38 -6.51 -14.51 -7.51
N ARG A 39 -5.75 -13.72 -8.27
CA ARG A 39 -5.91 -13.58 -9.73
C ARG A 39 -5.80 -14.92 -10.43
N ASN A 40 -4.81 -15.74 -10.08
CA ASN A 40 -4.64 -17.05 -10.72
C ASN A 40 -5.82 -17.98 -10.43
N LYS A 41 -6.33 -18.01 -9.19
CA LYS A 41 -7.57 -18.74 -8.86
C LYS A 41 -8.77 -18.21 -9.65
N PHE A 42 -8.91 -16.90 -9.76
CA PHE A 42 -9.97 -16.26 -10.55
C PHE A 42 -9.90 -16.67 -12.02
N ILE A 43 -8.74 -16.56 -12.66
CA ILE A 43 -8.56 -16.95 -14.07
C ILE A 43 -8.86 -18.44 -14.28
N ASN A 44 -8.39 -19.32 -13.39
CA ASN A 44 -8.68 -20.74 -13.47
C ASN A 44 -10.19 -21.01 -13.38
N PHE A 45 -10.88 -20.37 -12.44
CA PHE A 45 -12.33 -20.46 -12.30
C PHE A 45 -13.07 -20.00 -13.56
N ILE A 46 -12.67 -18.86 -14.13
CA ILE A 46 -13.26 -18.33 -15.36
C ILE A 46 -13.00 -19.26 -16.55
N ASN A 47 -11.79 -19.79 -16.70
CA ASN A 47 -11.48 -20.73 -17.78
C ASN A 47 -12.31 -22.02 -17.66
N GLU A 48 -12.46 -22.57 -16.44
CA GLU A 48 -13.35 -23.72 -16.22
C GLU A 48 -14.81 -23.39 -16.57
N LEU A 49 -15.27 -22.19 -16.24
CA LEU A 49 -16.63 -21.75 -16.48
C LEU A 49 -16.94 -21.53 -17.97
N PHE A 50 -16.07 -20.83 -18.70
CA PHE A 50 -16.32 -20.42 -20.09
C PHE A 50 -15.84 -21.44 -21.12
N THR A 51 -14.77 -22.20 -20.84
CA THR A 51 -14.24 -23.20 -21.77
C THR A 51 -14.84 -24.57 -21.49
N ASN A 52 -14.81 -25.01 -20.24
CA ASN A 52 -15.26 -26.36 -19.86
C ASN A 52 -16.75 -26.41 -19.50
N HIS A 53 -17.43 -25.25 -19.49
CA HIS A 53 -18.85 -25.14 -19.12
C HIS A 53 -19.16 -25.75 -17.75
N ASN A 54 -18.17 -25.69 -16.85
CA ASN A 54 -18.23 -26.30 -15.54
C ASN A 54 -18.16 -25.23 -14.45
N PHE A 55 -19.18 -25.17 -13.60
CA PHE A 55 -19.18 -24.25 -12.47
C PHE A 55 -18.56 -24.93 -11.25
N ASN A 56 -17.28 -24.62 -11.00
CA ASN A 56 -16.58 -25.15 -9.83
C ASN A 56 -17.02 -24.43 -8.55
N GLN A 57 -17.98 -25.04 -7.85
CA GLN A 57 -18.58 -24.50 -6.64
C GLN A 57 -17.55 -24.22 -5.53
N SER A 58 -16.53 -25.08 -5.39
CA SER A 58 -15.50 -24.94 -4.35
C SER A 58 -14.65 -23.69 -4.58
N VAL A 59 -14.14 -23.53 -5.81
CA VAL A 59 -13.29 -22.37 -6.15
C VAL A 59 -14.11 -21.07 -6.09
N TYR A 60 -15.37 -21.11 -6.55
CA TYR A 60 -16.27 -19.96 -6.40
C TYR A 60 -16.46 -19.53 -4.94
N HIS A 61 -16.62 -20.49 -4.02
CA HIS A 61 -16.76 -20.19 -2.60
C HIS A 61 -15.49 -19.56 -2.03
N GLU A 62 -14.30 -20.09 -2.34
CA GLU A 62 -13.04 -19.51 -1.88
C GLU A 62 -12.84 -18.07 -2.38
N LEU A 63 -13.15 -17.82 -3.66
CA LEU A 63 -13.10 -16.47 -4.24
C LEU A 63 -14.08 -15.54 -3.54
N THR A 64 -15.32 -15.99 -3.35
CA THR A 64 -16.38 -15.20 -2.69
C THR A 64 -16.06 -14.90 -1.24
N GLU A 65 -15.46 -15.83 -0.50
CA GLU A 65 -15.08 -15.65 0.91
C GLU A 65 -14.03 -14.54 1.05
N LYS A 66 -13.04 -14.51 0.16
CA LYS A 66 -11.93 -13.54 0.18
C LYS A 66 -12.21 -12.27 -0.63
N VAL A 67 -13.36 -12.14 -1.28
CA VAL A 67 -13.62 -11.04 -2.23
C VAL A 67 -13.53 -9.66 -1.58
N LYS A 68 -13.98 -9.52 -0.33
CA LYS A 68 -13.93 -8.23 0.39
C LYS A 68 -12.50 -7.83 0.74
N GLU A 69 -11.68 -8.80 1.14
CA GLU A 69 -10.26 -8.58 1.42
C GLU A 69 -9.53 -8.18 0.15
N MET A 70 -9.79 -8.87 -0.96
CA MET A 70 -9.23 -8.51 -2.26
C MET A 70 -9.73 -7.14 -2.75
N GLN A 71 -11.02 -6.82 -2.59
CA GLN A 71 -11.56 -5.50 -2.95
C GLN A 71 -10.89 -4.37 -2.15
N TYR A 72 -10.63 -4.60 -0.85
CA TYR A 72 -9.91 -3.65 -0.01
C TYR A 72 -8.45 -3.46 -0.47
N GLU A 73 -7.75 -4.55 -0.80
CA GLU A 73 -6.39 -4.51 -1.31
C GLU A 73 -6.29 -3.76 -2.65
N LEU A 74 -7.21 -4.04 -3.58
CA LEU A 74 -7.30 -3.35 -4.88
C LEU A 74 -7.58 -1.84 -4.72
N GLY A 75 -8.35 -1.46 -3.70
CA GLY A 75 -8.71 -0.08 -3.43
C GLY A 75 -9.30 0.59 -4.67
N ALA A 76 -8.68 1.70 -5.12
CA ALA A 76 -9.15 2.47 -6.27
C ALA A 76 -9.03 1.72 -7.61
N ASP A 77 -8.10 0.78 -7.75
CA ASP A 77 -7.91 0.03 -9.01
C ASP A 77 -9.13 -0.87 -9.31
N GLY A 78 -9.84 -1.29 -8.26
CA GLY A 78 -11.02 -2.16 -8.33
C GLY A 78 -12.37 -1.48 -8.21
N VAL A 79 -12.42 -0.14 -8.32
CA VAL A 79 -13.66 0.63 -8.24
C VAL A 79 -13.83 1.46 -9.50
N TYR A 80 -14.98 1.34 -10.15
CA TYR A 80 -15.38 2.25 -11.20
C TYR A 80 -16.10 3.45 -10.61
N ALA A 81 -15.69 4.65 -11.05
CA ALA A 81 -16.28 5.89 -10.56
C ALA A 81 -17.79 5.95 -10.82
N TYR A 82 -18.22 5.51 -12.01
CA TYR A 82 -19.61 5.45 -12.43
C TYR A 82 -19.84 4.26 -13.35
N VAL A 83 -20.95 3.55 -13.15
CA VAL A 83 -21.43 2.48 -14.03
C VAL A 83 -22.92 2.68 -14.27
N GLN A 84 -23.32 2.58 -15.54
CA GLN A 84 -24.72 2.53 -15.95
C GLN A 84 -24.97 1.21 -16.69
N ASP A 85 -25.89 0.42 -16.15
CA ASP A 85 -26.34 -0.83 -16.73
C ASP A 85 -27.76 -0.69 -17.23
N ASN A 86 -27.90 -0.49 -18.53
CA ASN A 86 -29.21 -0.33 -19.18
C ASN A 86 -30.03 -1.62 -19.20
N LEU A 87 -29.40 -2.80 -19.10
CA LEU A 87 -30.11 -4.09 -19.08
C LEU A 87 -30.67 -4.41 -17.71
N LYS A 88 -29.95 -4.06 -16.65
CA LYS A 88 -30.40 -4.22 -15.26
C LYS A 88 -31.15 -3.00 -14.73
N GLY A 89 -31.16 -1.90 -15.48
CA GLY A 89 -31.91 -0.68 -15.17
C GLY A 89 -31.36 0.11 -13.99
N TYR A 90 -30.05 0.07 -13.75
CA TYR A 90 -29.42 0.84 -12.68
C TYR A 90 -28.26 1.71 -13.16
N ALA A 91 -28.02 2.77 -12.42
CA ALA A 91 -26.81 3.57 -12.49
C ALA A 91 -26.29 3.79 -11.08
N THR A 92 -24.99 3.58 -10.87
CA THR A 92 -24.38 3.71 -9.55
C THR A 92 -22.97 4.28 -9.64
N ASN A 93 -22.58 4.97 -8.57
CA ASN A 93 -21.23 5.46 -8.36
C ASN A 93 -20.44 4.47 -7.50
N ASN A 94 -19.12 4.51 -7.58
CA ASN A 94 -18.21 3.67 -6.79
C ASN A 94 -18.54 2.16 -6.91
N TYR A 95 -18.67 1.70 -8.15
CA TYR A 95 -19.01 0.31 -8.43
C TYR A 95 -17.81 -0.61 -8.20
N GLU A 96 -17.90 -1.46 -7.19
CA GLU A 96 -16.93 -2.50 -6.87
C GLU A 96 -17.03 -3.64 -7.88
N LEU A 97 -16.15 -3.65 -8.88
CA LEU A 97 -16.28 -4.52 -10.05
C LEU A 97 -16.28 -6.00 -9.65
N LEU A 98 -15.29 -6.41 -8.85
CA LEU A 98 -15.07 -7.82 -8.50
C LEU A 98 -16.21 -8.37 -7.63
N VAL A 99 -16.63 -7.59 -6.63
CA VAL A 99 -17.69 -7.95 -5.68
C VAL A 99 -19.01 -8.18 -6.40
N ASN A 100 -19.33 -7.34 -7.38
CA ASN A 100 -20.57 -7.45 -8.13
C ASN A 100 -20.49 -8.48 -9.26
N PHE A 101 -19.32 -8.69 -9.86
CA PHE A 101 -19.14 -9.64 -10.96
C PHE A 101 -19.21 -11.10 -10.51
N LEU A 102 -18.60 -11.49 -9.39
CA LEU A 102 -18.59 -12.89 -8.94
C LEU A 102 -20.01 -13.51 -8.86
N PRO A 103 -21.02 -12.88 -8.22
CA PRO A 103 -22.38 -13.40 -8.23
C PRO A 103 -23.01 -13.59 -9.62
N GLU A 104 -22.63 -12.76 -10.60
CA GLU A 104 -23.15 -12.86 -11.97
C GLU A 104 -22.72 -14.17 -12.65
N THR A 105 -21.55 -14.69 -12.28
CA THR A 105 -20.98 -15.91 -12.88
C THR A 105 -21.88 -17.15 -12.71
N ARG A 106 -22.71 -17.18 -11.65
CA ARG A 106 -23.68 -18.27 -11.41
C ARG A 106 -24.69 -18.44 -12.54
N ASN A 107 -24.96 -17.39 -13.30
CA ASN A 107 -25.94 -17.42 -14.38
C ASN A 107 -25.32 -17.68 -15.75
N VAL A 108 -23.99 -17.80 -15.85
CA VAL A 108 -23.26 -17.92 -17.12
C VAL A 108 -23.69 -19.15 -17.91
N ILE A 109 -23.62 -20.33 -17.30
CA ILE A 109 -24.01 -21.59 -17.94
C ILE A 109 -25.47 -21.54 -18.39
N ARG A 110 -26.37 -20.98 -17.57
CA ARG A 110 -27.80 -20.91 -17.89
C ARG A 110 -28.08 -20.06 -19.13
N ASN A 111 -27.35 -18.95 -19.32
CA ASN A 111 -27.58 -18.04 -20.45
C ASN A 111 -26.53 -18.14 -21.55
N GLN A 112 -25.81 -19.27 -21.63
CA GLN A 112 -24.73 -19.48 -22.61
C GLN A 112 -25.15 -19.28 -24.07
N GLY A 113 -26.43 -19.50 -24.40
CA GLY A 113 -26.98 -19.27 -25.74
C GLY A 113 -27.26 -17.80 -26.08
N ASN A 114 -27.16 -16.88 -25.12
CA ASN A 114 -27.40 -15.46 -25.36
C ASN A 114 -26.07 -14.74 -25.67
N ILE A 115 -25.84 -14.47 -26.95
CA ILE A 115 -24.61 -13.85 -27.47
C ILE A 115 -24.33 -12.50 -26.78
N ILE A 116 -25.36 -11.68 -26.56
CA ILE A 116 -25.22 -10.35 -25.95
C ILE A 116 -24.73 -10.48 -24.49
N LEU A 117 -25.28 -11.45 -23.74
CA LEU A 117 -24.87 -11.69 -22.36
C LEU A 117 -23.47 -12.28 -22.28
N MET A 118 -23.11 -13.19 -23.19
CA MET A 118 -21.76 -13.77 -23.24
C MET A 118 -20.70 -12.72 -23.54
N GLU A 119 -20.94 -11.82 -24.49
CA GLU A 119 -20.02 -10.73 -24.81
C GLU A 119 -19.83 -9.79 -23.61
N ARG A 120 -20.92 -9.45 -22.92
CA ARG A 120 -20.85 -8.63 -21.70
C ARG A 120 -20.04 -9.31 -20.60
N TRP A 121 -20.22 -10.62 -20.39
CA TRP A 121 -19.44 -11.32 -19.37
C TRP A 121 -17.96 -11.42 -19.76
N ASN A 122 -17.64 -11.65 -21.03
CA ASN A 122 -16.25 -11.62 -21.50
C ASN A 122 -15.61 -10.26 -21.23
N GLN A 123 -16.32 -9.16 -21.49
CA GLN A 123 -15.84 -7.81 -21.15
C GLN A 123 -15.64 -7.64 -19.65
N ALA A 124 -16.59 -8.09 -18.82
CA ALA A 124 -16.47 -8.01 -17.37
C ALA A 124 -15.30 -8.84 -16.82
N VAL A 125 -15.03 -10.02 -17.39
CA VAL A 125 -13.84 -10.83 -17.10
C VAL A 125 -12.56 -10.05 -17.42
N GLN A 126 -12.48 -9.47 -18.61
CA GLN A 126 -11.31 -8.68 -19.04
C GLN A 126 -11.09 -7.49 -18.10
N TYR A 127 -12.15 -6.78 -17.73
CA TYR A 127 -12.05 -5.66 -16.78
C TYR A 127 -11.58 -6.09 -15.39
N CYS A 128 -12.02 -7.26 -14.91
CA CYS A 128 -11.51 -7.81 -13.67
C CYS A 128 -10.02 -8.16 -13.79
N ASP A 129 -9.60 -8.77 -14.91
CA ASP A 129 -8.19 -9.11 -15.12
C ASP A 129 -7.30 -7.86 -15.23
N ASP A 130 -7.73 -6.85 -15.98
CA ASP A 130 -7.03 -5.57 -16.12
C ASP A 130 -6.89 -4.83 -14.79
N MET A 131 -7.87 -4.94 -13.90
CA MET A 131 -7.79 -4.42 -12.53
C MET A 131 -6.69 -5.12 -11.73
N PHE A 132 -6.60 -6.46 -11.78
CA PHE A 132 -5.52 -7.19 -11.10
C PHE A 132 -4.14 -6.84 -11.70
N LEU A 133 -4.04 -6.76 -13.03
CA LEU A 133 -2.79 -6.42 -13.72
C LEU A 133 -2.29 -5.02 -13.37
N ARG A 134 -3.19 -4.02 -13.36
CA ARG A 134 -2.87 -2.66 -12.93
C ARG A 134 -2.37 -2.64 -11.49
N HIS A 135 -3.06 -3.35 -10.59
CA HIS A 135 -2.68 -3.38 -9.19
C HIS A 135 -1.32 -4.07 -8.96
N LEU A 136 -1.09 -5.23 -9.57
CA LEU A 136 0.21 -5.92 -9.55
C LEU A 136 1.33 -5.03 -10.11
N GLY A 137 1.04 -4.27 -11.17
CA GLY A 137 1.95 -3.25 -11.71
C GLY A 137 2.30 -2.16 -10.69
N THR A 138 1.28 -1.62 -9.99
CA THR A 138 1.47 -0.64 -8.92
C THR A 138 2.34 -1.18 -7.79
N LEU A 139 2.08 -2.41 -7.32
CA LEU A 139 2.86 -3.07 -6.28
C LEU A 139 4.32 -3.30 -6.72
N LYS A 140 4.54 -3.76 -7.94
CA LYS A 140 5.89 -3.94 -8.50
C LYS A 140 6.66 -2.62 -8.58
N LEU A 141 6.02 -1.54 -9.04
CA LEU A 141 6.63 -0.21 -9.07
C LEU A 141 6.99 0.29 -7.66
N ALA A 142 6.13 0.05 -6.67
CA ALA A 142 6.40 0.38 -5.27
C ALA A 142 7.60 -0.42 -4.73
N GLU A 143 7.65 -1.72 -5.01
CA GLU A 143 8.75 -2.61 -4.64
C GLU A 143 10.09 -2.12 -5.21
N GLU A 144 10.13 -1.83 -6.52
CA GLU A 144 11.32 -1.31 -7.18
C GLU A 144 11.79 0.01 -6.60
N LYS A 145 10.86 0.92 -6.30
CA LYS A 145 11.16 2.23 -5.70
C LYS A 145 11.82 2.06 -4.33
N ILE A 146 11.30 1.17 -3.48
CA ILE A 146 11.87 0.91 -2.15
C ILE A 146 13.24 0.25 -2.28
N LYS A 147 13.39 -0.76 -3.15
CA LYS A 147 14.69 -1.42 -3.42
C LYS A 147 15.77 -0.43 -3.85
N ARG A 148 15.44 0.53 -4.71
CA ARG A 148 16.38 1.61 -5.09
C ARG A 148 16.71 2.50 -3.90
N SER A 149 15.71 2.84 -3.08
CA SER A 149 15.89 3.71 -1.92
C SER A 149 16.68 3.08 -0.76
N LEU A 150 16.67 1.75 -0.62
CA LEU A 150 17.40 0.99 0.41
C LEU A 150 18.93 1.06 0.23
N LYS A 151 19.40 1.40 -0.97
CA LYS A 151 20.83 1.60 -1.26
C LYS A 151 21.30 3.02 -0.93
N ASN A 152 20.39 3.90 -0.52
CA ASN A 152 20.68 5.32 -0.28
C ASN A 152 20.62 5.64 1.23
N PRO A 153 21.77 5.79 1.91
CA PRO A 153 21.81 6.02 3.35
C PRO A 153 21.17 7.36 3.78
N PHE A 154 21.13 8.38 2.90
CA PHE A 154 20.42 9.63 3.19
C PHE A 154 18.90 9.45 3.16
N SER A 155 18.43 8.60 2.25
CA SER A 155 17.02 8.24 2.21
C SER A 155 16.64 7.40 3.43
N ASP A 156 17.53 6.52 3.89
CA ASP A 156 17.34 5.76 5.13
C ASP A 156 17.33 6.67 6.35
N PHE A 157 18.27 7.60 6.45
CA PHE A 157 18.26 8.62 7.51
C PHE A 157 16.93 9.39 7.55
N ALA A 158 16.46 9.88 6.39
CA ALA A 158 15.21 10.63 6.31
C ALA A 158 14.00 9.79 6.74
N GLU A 159 13.95 8.52 6.36
CA GLU A 159 12.88 7.61 6.79
C GLU A 159 12.97 7.32 8.30
N GLY A 160 14.17 7.19 8.86
CA GLY A 160 14.40 7.04 10.29
C GLY A 160 13.89 8.23 11.10
N VAL A 161 14.23 9.46 10.67
CA VAL A 161 13.71 10.69 11.30
C VAL A 161 12.19 10.76 11.20
N LYS A 162 11.62 10.46 10.02
CA LYS A 162 10.17 10.44 9.80
C LYS A 162 9.45 9.43 10.71
N LEU A 163 10.03 8.27 10.95
CA LEU A 163 9.50 7.27 11.89
C LEU A 163 9.47 7.82 13.32
N ILE A 164 10.57 8.45 13.77
CA ILE A 164 10.67 9.06 15.11
C ILE A 164 9.60 10.14 15.29
N ILE A 165 9.43 11.04 14.32
CA ILE A 165 8.40 12.09 14.36
C ILE A 165 6.99 11.48 14.35
N SER A 166 6.81 10.37 13.63
CA SER A 166 5.51 9.69 13.51
C SER A 166 5.21 8.77 14.70
N LEU A 167 6.16 8.54 15.61
CA LEU A 167 6.04 7.61 16.73
C LEU A 167 4.83 7.93 17.64
N PRO A 168 4.55 9.20 18.01
CA PRO A 168 3.38 9.50 18.85
C PRO A 168 2.07 9.07 18.20
N VAL A 169 1.92 9.31 16.88
CA VAL A 169 0.73 8.90 16.13
C VAL A 169 0.63 7.39 16.02
N LEU A 170 1.77 6.70 15.85
CA LEU A 170 1.83 5.24 15.85
C LEU A 170 1.41 4.65 17.20
N LEU A 171 1.88 5.22 18.31
CA LEU A 171 1.49 4.80 19.66
C LEU A 171 -0.01 4.98 19.87
N LEU A 172 -0.59 6.12 19.48
CA LEU A 172 -2.04 6.34 19.56
C LEU A 172 -2.83 5.28 18.78
N LYS A 173 -2.33 4.90 17.59
CA LYS A 173 -2.94 3.81 16.81
C LYS A 173 -2.82 2.47 17.53
N TRP A 174 -1.63 2.11 18.03
CA TRP A 174 -1.39 0.83 18.68
C TRP A 174 -2.18 0.65 19.96
N PHE A 175 -2.35 1.71 20.74
CA PHE A 175 -3.21 1.70 21.93
C PHE A 175 -4.70 1.76 21.61
N GLY A 176 -5.09 1.84 20.33
CA GLY A 176 -6.49 1.87 19.92
C GLY A 176 -7.19 3.21 20.15
N PHE A 177 -6.46 4.28 20.46
CA PHE A 177 -7.04 5.62 20.61
C PHE A 177 -7.50 6.21 19.27
N ILE A 178 -6.88 5.80 18.16
CA ILE A 178 -7.24 6.24 16.81
C ILE A 178 -7.31 5.08 15.81
N SER A 179 -8.21 5.19 14.82
CA SER A 179 -8.33 4.19 13.75
C SER A 179 -7.14 4.21 12.77
N ALA A 180 -6.99 3.14 11.99
CA ALA A 180 -5.99 3.08 10.92
C ALA A 180 -6.20 4.17 9.85
N GLU A 181 -7.45 4.51 9.50
CA GLU A 181 -7.69 5.60 8.55
C GLU A 181 -7.30 6.94 9.16
N SER A 182 -7.62 7.17 10.43
CA SER A 182 -7.30 8.40 11.16
C SER A 182 -5.79 8.62 11.23
N SER A 183 -5.02 7.59 11.60
CA SER A 183 -3.55 7.61 11.54
C SER A 183 -3.05 7.93 10.13
N THR A 184 -3.67 7.37 9.09
CA THR A 184 -3.25 7.59 7.69
C THR A 184 -3.52 9.03 7.24
N LYS A 185 -4.67 9.60 7.61
CA LYS A 185 -5.02 11.00 7.33
C LYS A 185 -4.03 11.96 7.97
N ILE A 186 -3.66 11.74 9.24
CA ILE A 186 -2.67 12.56 9.96
C ILE A 186 -1.31 12.48 9.25
N LYS A 187 -0.85 11.26 8.92
CA LYS A 187 0.45 11.05 8.25
C LYS A 187 0.52 11.67 6.85
N LYS A 188 -0.60 11.74 6.13
CA LYS A 188 -0.68 12.35 4.79
C LYS A 188 -0.83 13.87 4.80
N ASN A 189 -1.05 14.48 5.96
CA ASN A 189 -1.30 15.91 6.09
C ASN A 189 -0.09 16.74 5.58
N PRO A 190 -0.30 17.76 4.71
CA PRO A 190 0.77 18.60 4.19
C PRO A 190 1.58 19.31 5.29
N ILE A 191 0.95 19.71 6.39
CA ILE A 191 1.63 20.35 7.53
C ILE A 191 2.68 19.41 8.12
N LEU A 192 2.32 18.14 8.31
CA LEU A 192 3.24 17.15 8.84
C LEU A 192 4.39 16.87 7.85
N LYS A 193 4.15 16.92 6.53
CA LYS A 193 5.21 16.80 5.53
C LYS A 193 6.23 17.94 5.63
N ILE A 194 5.77 19.17 5.84
CA ILE A 194 6.64 20.33 6.03
C ILE A 194 7.45 20.21 7.31
N ILE A 195 6.80 19.82 8.42
CA ILE A 195 7.50 19.56 9.69
C ILE A 195 8.57 18.48 9.50
N ASN A 196 8.23 17.36 8.86
CA ASN A 196 9.18 16.29 8.58
C ASN A 196 10.38 16.78 7.78
N PHE A 197 10.15 17.61 6.75
CA PHE A 197 11.23 18.19 5.96
C PHE A 197 12.16 19.05 6.83
N ILE A 198 11.59 20.02 7.57
CA ILE A 198 12.36 20.93 8.43
C ILE A 198 13.16 20.14 9.47
N VAL A 199 12.51 19.24 10.21
CA VAL A 199 13.15 18.48 11.27
C VAL A 199 14.23 17.56 10.72
N THR A 200 14.02 16.94 9.55
CA THR A 200 15.06 16.12 8.90
C THR A 200 16.29 16.95 8.53
N THR A 201 16.09 18.11 7.91
CA THR A 201 17.20 18.99 7.53
C THR A 201 17.96 19.51 8.76
N VAL A 202 17.24 20.00 9.77
CA VAL A 202 17.85 20.50 11.01
C VAL A 202 18.60 19.38 11.74
N SER A 203 18.02 18.17 11.83
CA SER A 203 18.67 17.03 12.47
C SER A 203 19.96 16.63 11.75
N PHE A 204 19.94 16.64 10.41
CA PHE A 204 21.12 16.32 9.60
C PHE A 204 22.25 17.34 9.80
N VAL A 205 21.95 18.63 9.68
CA VAL A 205 22.94 19.71 9.89
C VAL A 205 23.46 19.70 11.32
N SER A 206 22.58 19.52 12.30
CA SER A 206 22.95 19.41 13.72
C SER A 206 23.89 18.24 13.98
N GLY A 207 23.62 17.08 13.36
CA GLY A 207 24.50 15.92 13.45
C GLY A 207 25.90 16.19 12.89
N ILE A 208 26.00 16.84 11.74
CA ILE A 208 27.29 17.24 11.15
C ILE A 208 28.02 18.22 12.08
N MET A 209 27.35 19.26 12.55
CA MET A 209 27.94 20.25 13.47
C MET A 209 28.45 19.60 14.75
N ALA A 210 27.69 18.68 15.33
CA ALA A 210 28.09 17.92 16.51
C ALA A 210 29.36 17.06 16.28
N ILE A 211 29.52 16.49 15.07
CA ILE A 211 30.73 15.73 14.70
C ILE A 211 31.93 16.67 14.53
N VAL A 212 31.73 17.78 13.82
CA VAL A 212 32.81 18.73 13.50
C VAL A 212 33.33 19.38 14.79
N MET A 213 32.43 19.93 15.60
CA MET A 213 32.75 20.66 16.84
C MET A 213 33.08 19.73 18.02
N GLY A 214 32.56 18.50 18.01
CA GLY A 214 32.55 17.62 19.18
C GLY A 214 31.34 17.86 20.09
N TRP A 215 30.79 16.79 20.66
CA TRP A 215 29.53 16.78 21.42
C TRP A 215 29.48 17.82 22.54
N ASN A 216 30.55 17.96 23.32
CA ASN A 216 30.59 18.87 24.45
C ASN A 216 30.52 20.34 24.01
N ALA A 217 31.30 20.73 22.99
CA ALA A 217 31.29 22.08 22.45
C ALA A 217 29.96 22.41 21.75
N PHE A 218 29.40 21.45 21.01
CA PHE A 218 28.10 21.57 20.38
C PHE A 218 26.96 21.74 21.41
N GLY A 219 26.98 20.94 22.47
CA GLY A 219 26.01 21.04 23.57
C GLY A 219 26.08 22.39 24.28
N ALA A 220 27.27 22.96 24.46
CA ALA A 220 27.45 24.31 25.01
C ALA A 220 26.88 25.39 24.08
N LEU A 221 27.10 25.28 22.76
CA LEU A 221 26.54 26.18 21.76
C LEU A 221 25.01 26.13 21.75
N ILE A 222 24.40 24.94 21.77
CA ILE A 222 22.92 24.83 21.86
C ILE A 222 22.41 25.51 23.13
N LYS A 223 23.06 25.29 24.28
CA LYS A 223 22.68 25.94 25.54
C LYS A 223 22.73 27.46 25.46
N SER A 224 23.64 28.05 24.68
CA SER A 224 23.68 29.50 24.47
C SER A 224 22.56 30.05 23.58
N PHE A 225 21.93 29.23 22.74
CA PHE A 225 20.78 29.64 21.92
C PHE A 225 19.43 29.48 22.65
N ILE A 226 19.36 28.63 23.68
CA ILE A 226 18.15 28.38 24.47
C ILE A 226 18.02 29.36 25.65
N LYS A 227 19.11 30.08 25.97
CA LYS A 227 19.18 31.08 27.04
C LYS A 227 18.83 32.46 26.52
#